data_AF-A0A927H484-F1
#
_entry.id   AF-A0A927H484-F1
#
_cell.length_a   1.000
_cell.length_b   1.000
_cell.length_c   1.000
_cell.angle_alpha   90.00
_cell.angle_beta   90.00
_cell.angle_gamma   90.00
#
_symmetry.space_group_name_H-M   'P 1'
#
loop_
_entity.id
_entity.type
_entity.pdbx_description
1 polymer ?
#
loop_
_entity_poly.entity_id
_entity_poly.type
_entity_poly.pdbx_seq_one_letter_code
_entity_poly.pdbx_strand_id
1 'polypeptide(L)'
;MVESDNGVYIAWNVFEEYASKGSLVLRETVLYALNRLLPNKTLRTNLPAQGIVTLQRQAANNRYINHLLYGVPVRRGKSTEIIEDLVPVYDVEVELRLSNTVNNVYLAPQNTPLIFEQRDGTLRYKLPKLVCHQMVVIDI
;
A
#
# COMPACT_ATOMS: atom_id res chain seq x y z
N MET A 1 -10.71 23.92 -3.86
CA MET A 1 -11.32 22.59 -3.69
C MET A 1 -12.67 22.79 -3.03
N VAL A 2 -13.72 22.15 -3.52
CA VAL A 2 -15.08 22.22 -2.94
C VAL A 2 -15.55 20.79 -2.68
N GLU A 3 -16.22 20.57 -1.55
CA GLU A 3 -16.70 19.26 -1.12
C GLU A 3 -18.22 19.28 -0.94
N SER A 4 -18.87 18.17 -1.30
CA SER A 4 -20.30 17.93 -1.13
C SER A 4 -20.53 16.44 -0.84
N ASP A 5 -21.78 16.06 -0.57
CA ASP A 5 -22.16 14.65 -0.36
C ASP A 5 -21.85 13.75 -1.56
N ASN A 6 -21.80 14.32 -2.77
CA ASN A 6 -21.50 13.58 -4.01
C ASN A 6 -20.00 13.43 -4.28
N GLY A 7 -19.14 14.15 -3.55
CA GLY A 7 -17.70 14.09 -3.74
C GLY A 7 -16.97 15.43 -3.62
N VAL A 8 -15.69 15.39 -4.00
CA VAL A 8 -14.77 16.53 -3.97
C VAL A 8 -14.45 16.98 -5.39
N TYR A 9 -14.59 18.27 -5.67
CA TYR A 9 -14.19 18.91 -6.91
C TYR A 9 -12.91 19.75 -6.72
N ILE A 10 -11.94 19.53 -7.60
CA ILE A 10 -10.71 20.31 -7.70
C ILE A 10 -10.67 20.91 -9.10
N ALA A 11 -10.69 22.25 -9.19
CA ALA A 11 -10.84 22.97 -10.45
C ALA A 11 -9.62 22.92 -11.38
N TRP A 12 -8.46 22.52 -10.87
CA TRP A 12 -7.20 22.45 -11.62
C TRP A 12 -6.95 21.04 -12.17
N ASN A 13 -6.16 20.94 -13.25
CA ASN A 13 -5.72 19.68 -13.85
C ASN A 13 -4.65 18.99 -12.98
N VAL A 14 -5.01 18.60 -11.76
CA VAL A 14 -4.05 18.15 -10.74
C VAL A 14 -3.24 16.91 -11.14
N PHE A 15 -3.84 16.00 -11.92
CA PHE A 15 -3.16 14.79 -12.37
C PHE A 15 -2.11 15.08 -13.45
N GLU A 16 -2.48 15.89 -14.44
CA GLU A 16 -1.57 16.31 -15.52
C GLU A 16 -0.41 17.15 -14.97
N GLU A 17 -0.70 18.08 -14.05
CA GLU A 17 0.31 18.91 -13.44
C GLU A 17 1.24 18.13 -12.50
N TYR A 18 0.70 17.15 -11.75
CA TYR A 18 1.54 16.24 -10.97
C TYR A 18 2.44 15.39 -11.88
N ALA A 19 1.90 14.84 -12.97
CA ALA A 19 2.65 14.01 -13.92
C ALA A 19 3.78 14.79 -14.62
N SER A 20 3.56 16.08 -14.92
CA SER A 20 4.53 16.91 -15.64
C SER A 20 5.52 17.66 -14.73
N LYS A 21 5.11 18.06 -13.51
CA LYS A 21 5.91 18.90 -12.61
C LYS A 21 6.31 18.25 -11.29
N GLY A 22 5.72 17.10 -10.93
CA GLY A 22 5.99 16.44 -9.65
C GLY A 22 5.59 17.28 -8.42
N SER A 23 4.55 18.11 -8.54
CA SER A 23 4.15 19.04 -7.47
C SER A 23 3.65 18.30 -6.22
N LEU A 24 4.46 18.31 -5.16
CA LEU A 24 4.11 17.69 -3.88
C LEU A 24 2.79 18.24 -3.31
N VAL A 25 2.55 19.55 -3.45
CA VAL A 25 1.31 20.19 -2.97
C VAL A 25 0.07 19.57 -3.61
N LEU A 26 0.13 19.24 -4.91
CA LEU A 26 -0.99 18.61 -5.60
C LEU A 26 -1.22 17.19 -5.13
N ARG A 27 -0.16 16.40 -4.95
CA ARG A 27 -0.24 15.05 -4.37
C ARG A 27 -0.90 15.09 -3.00
N GLU A 28 -0.42 15.95 -2.10
CA GLU A 28 -0.99 16.08 -0.76
C GLU A 28 -2.46 16.54 -0.77
N THR A 29 -2.82 17.44 -1.69
CA THR A 29 -4.21 17.88 -1.87
C THR A 29 -5.14 16.72 -2.26
N VAL A 30 -4.72 15.89 -3.23
CA VAL A 30 -5.48 14.71 -3.65
C VAL A 30 -5.55 13.68 -2.53
N LEU A 31 -4.45 13.41 -1.82
CA LEU A 31 -4.43 12.50 -0.68
C LEU A 31 -5.36 12.96 0.45
N TYR A 32 -5.38 14.27 0.74
CA TYR A 32 -6.29 14.86 1.71
C TYR A 32 -7.75 14.60 1.33
N ALA A 33 -8.14 14.89 0.08
CA ALA A 33 -9.48 14.63 -0.42
C ALA A 33 -9.84 13.13 -0.35
N LEU A 34 -8.94 12.24 -0.77
CA LEU A 34 -9.15 10.77 -0.69
C LEU A 34 -9.27 10.26 0.74
N ASN A 35 -8.59 10.87 1.71
CA ASN A 35 -8.72 10.51 3.12
C ASN A 35 -10.09 10.90 3.70
N ARG A 36 -10.68 11.99 3.21
CA ARG A 36 -12.04 12.41 3.58
C ARG A 36 -13.11 11.54 2.94
N LEU A 37 -12.95 11.20 1.66
CA LEU A 37 -13.90 10.35 0.93
C LEU A 37 -13.84 8.88 1.33
N LEU A 38 -12.67 8.40 1.77
CA LEU A 38 -12.45 7.03 2.21
C LEU A 38 -11.82 6.99 3.61
N PRO A 39 -12.59 7.32 4.66
CA PRO A 39 -12.08 7.33 6.04
C PRO A 39 -11.75 5.91 6.53
N ASN A 40 -12.54 4.94 6.07
CA ASN A 40 -12.48 3.54 6.45
C ASN A 40 -11.71 2.71 5.40
N LYS A 41 -10.43 3.03 5.18
CA LYS A 41 -9.61 2.32 4.18
C LYS A 41 -9.44 0.85 4.53
N THR A 42 -9.56 -0.01 3.52
CA THR A 42 -9.32 -1.46 3.66
C THR A 42 -7.88 -1.77 4.05
N LEU A 43 -6.92 -0.97 3.59
CA LEU A 43 -5.49 -1.19 3.80
C LEU A 43 -4.81 0.12 4.20
N ARG A 44 -3.94 0.05 5.20
CA ARG A 44 -2.98 1.11 5.56
C ARG A 44 -1.60 0.51 5.75
N THR A 45 -0.57 1.28 5.42
CA THR A 45 0.83 0.90 5.62
C THR A 45 1.70 2.13 5.82
N ASN A 46 2.89 1.94 6.39
CA ASN A 46 3.94 2.95 6.52
C ASN A 46 4.98 2.90 5.38
N LEU A 47 4.74 2.14 4.30
CA LEU A 47 5.66 2.14 3.16
C LEU A 47 5.87 3.57 2.61
N PRO A 48 7.08 3.89 2.12
CA PRO A 48 7.35 5.22 1.57
C PRO A 48 6.55 5.49 0.29
N ALA A 49 6.62 6.71 -0.22
CA ALA A 49 5.76 7.20 -1.32
C ALA A 49 5.79 6.37 -2.62
N GLN A 50 6.84 5.58 -2.86
CA GLN A 50 6.97 4.68 -4.01
C GLN A 50 6.60 3.22 -3.70
N GLY A 51 6.17 2.94 -2.47
CA GLY A 51 5.66 1.63 -2.10
C GLY A 51 4.37 1.32 -2.85
N ILE A 52 4.28 0.10 -3.38
CA ILE A 52 3.08 -0.42 -4.01
C ILE A 52 2.55 -1.54 -3.11
N VAL A 53 1.26 -1.45 -2.77
CA VAL A 53 0.59 -2.47 -1.97
C VAL A 53 -0.70 -2.90 -2.65
N THR A 54 -0.88 -4.20 -2.79
CA THR A 54 -2.13 -4.77 -3.29
C THR A 54 -2.62 -5.87 -2.37
N LEU A 55 -3.94 -5.98 -2.23
CA LEU A 55 -4.59 -7.04 -1.47
C LEU A 55 -5.47 -7.85 -2.41
N GLN A 56 -5.11 -9.10 -2.66
CA GLN A 56 -5.86 -10.02 -3.50
C GLN A 56 -6.61 -11.02 -2.64
N ARG A 57 -7.92 -11.19 -2.88
CA ARG A 57 -8.69 -12.30 -2.31
C ARG A 57 -8.61 -13.53 -3.21
N GLN A 58 -8.22 -14.67 -2.64
CA GLN A 58 -8.26 -15.98 -3.29
C GLN A 58 -9.36 -16.83 -2.65
N ALA A 59 -10.61 -16.62 -3.10
CA ALA A 59 -11.79 -17.24 -2.49
C ALA A 59 -11.74 -18.79 -2.52
N ALA A 60 -11.23 -19.39 -3.59
CA ALA A 60 -11.10 -20.85 -3.70
C ALA A 60 -10.12 -21.47 -2.67
N ASN A 61 -9.24 -20.65 -2.09
CA ASN A 61 -8.23 -21.07 -1.12
C ASN A 61 -8.47 -20.49 0.27
N ASN A 62 -9.61 -19.81 0.50
CA ASN A 62 -9.94 -19.14 1.77
C ASN A 62 -8.77 -18.30 2.31
N ARG A 63 -8.20 -17.44 1.47
CA ARG A 63 -7.08 -16.58 1.89
C ARG A 63 -7.04 -15.26 1.15
N TYR A 64 -6.30 -14.32 1.72
CA TYR A 64 -5.82 -13.13 1.04
C TYR A 64 -4.31 -13.22 0.80
N ILE A 65 -3.84 -12.54 -0.24
CA ILE A 65 -2.42 -12.29 -0.46
C ILE A 65 -2.23 -10.77 -0.46
N ASN A 66 -1.46 -10.28 0.50
CA ASN A 66 -0.95 -8.92 0.47
C ASN A 66 0.42 -8.90 -0.22
N HIS A 67 0.50 -8.24 -1.37
CA HIS A 67 1.76 -7.99 -2.05
C HIS A 67 2.30 -6.63 -1.63
N LEU A 68 3.51 -6.63 -1.08
CA LEU A 68 4.27 -5.44 -0.73
C LEU A 68 5.41 -5.32 -1.73
N LEU A 69 5.54 -4.16 -2.37
CA LEU A 69 6.64 -3.88 -3.29
C LEU A 69 7.27 -2.52 -2.97
N TYR A 70 8.60 -2.49 -2.92
CA TYR A 70 9.39 -1.28 -2.82
C TYR A 70 10.65 -1.42 -3.68
N GLY A 71 10.64 -0.76 -4.84
CA GLY A 71 11.77 -0.67 -5.76
C GLY A 71 11.75 0.70 -6.41
N VAL A 72 12.68 1.56 -5.98
CA VAL A 72 12.72 2.95 -6.44
C VAL A 72 13.60 3.04 -7.67
N PRO A 73 13.07 3.42 -8.85
CA PRO A 73 13.90 3.68 -10.00
C PRO A 73 14.78 4.92 -9.76
N VAL A 74 15.96 4.88 -10.35
CA VAL A 74 16.84 6.03 -10.51
C VAL A 74 16.97 6.35 -12.00
N ARG A 75 17.03 7.65 -12.32
CA ARG A 75 17.28 8.08 -13.70
C ARG A 75 18.75 7.84 -14.05
N ARG A 76 18.98 7.07 -15.12
CA ARG A 76 20.28 6.85 -15.74
C ARG A 76 20.23 7.30 -17.19
N GLY A 77 21.29 7.98 -17.66
CA GLY A 77 21.28 8.61 -18.98
C GLY A 77 20.18 9.68 -19.11
N LYS A 78 19.75 9.96 -20.35
CA LYS A 78 18.82 11.07 -20.63
C LYS A 78 17.35 10.73 -20.38
N SER A 79 16.92 9.48 -20.59
CA SER A 79 15.49 9.13 -20.55
C SER A 79 15.23 7.70 -20.07
N THR A 80 16.16 7.13 -19.31
CA THR A 80 16.04 5.75 -18.83
C THR A 80 15.90 5.76 -17.31
N GLU A 81 14.86 5.10 -16.81
CA GLU A 81 14.66 4.84 -15.39
C GLU A 81 14.97 3.36 -15.14
N ILE A 82 15.86 3.09 -14.18
CA ILE A 82 16.36 1.75 -13.89
C ILE A 82 16.32 1.54 -12.38
N ILE A 83 15.91 0.35 -11.93
CA ILE A 83 16.12 -0.09 -10.55
C ILE A 83 17.45 -0.83 -10.51
N GLU A 84 18.49 -0.19 -9.96
CA GLU A 84 19.82 -0.79 -9.83
C GLU A 84 20.02 -1.42 -8.44
N ASP A 85 19.61 -0.70 -7.40
CA ASP A 85 19.74 -1.13 -6.02
C ASP A 85 18.39 -1.44 -5.39
N LEU A 86 18.35 -2.52 -4.60
CA LEU A 86 17.18 -2.90 -3.81
C LEU A 86 17.43 -2.55 -2.35
N VAL A 87 17.12 -1.30 -1.99
CA VAL A 87 17.27 -0.81 -0.63
C VAL A 87 16.25 -1.52 0.28
N PRO A 88 16.70 -2.17 1.37
CA PRO A 88 15.79 -2.81 2.30
C PRO A 88 14.95 -1.78 3.06
N VAL A 89 13.65 -2.01 3.15
CA VAL A 89 12.75 -1.28 4.08
C VAL A 89 12.50 -2.17 5.27
N TYR A 90 12.77 -1.67 6.46
CA TYR A 90 12.56 -2.40 7.70
C TYR A 90 11.23 -2.00 8.32
N ASP A 91 10.71 -2.89 9.16
CA ASP A 91 9.62 -2.56 10.06
C ASP A 91 8.36 -2.04 9.33
N VAL A 92 8.00 -2.69 8.22
CA VAL A 92 6.82 -2.34 7.43
C VAL A 92 5.58 -2.77 8.20
N GLU A 93 4.79 -1.79 8.61
CA GLU A 93 3.52 -1.98 9.30
C GLU A 93 2.39 -2.08 8.29
N VAL A 94 1.48 -3.02 8.50
CA VAL A 94 0.28 -3.20 7.68
C VAL A 94 -0.93 -3.34 8.59
N GLU A 95 -1.97 -2.57 8.26
CA GLU A 95 -3.30 -2.68 8.85
C GLU A 95 -4.30 -3.04 7.74
N LEU A 96 -5.10 -4.08 7.97
CA LEU A 96 -6.12 -4.55 7.05
C LEU A 96 -7.47 -4.65 7.74
N ARG A 97 -8.51 -4.04 7.16
CA ARG A 97 -9.89 -4.20 7.62
C ARG A 97 -10.50 -5.42 6.93
N LEU A 98 -10.60 -6.52 7.66
CA LEU A 98 -11.10 -7.80 7.18
C LEU A 98 -12.25 -8.25 8.08
N SER A 99 -13.39 -8.57 7.47
CA SER A 99 -14.56 -9.08 8.20
C SER A 99 -14.43 -10.54 8.62
N ASN A 100 -13.49 -11.29 8.02
CA ASN A 100 -13.25 -12.69 8.32
C ASN A 100 -12.26 -12.84 9.48
N THR A 101 -12.43 -13.88 10.29
CA THR A 101 -11.45 -14.27 11.31
C THR A 101 -10.17 -14.76 10.64
N VAL A 102 -9.02 -14.24 11.04
CA VAL A 102 -7.72 -14.62 10.50
C VAL A 102 -7.15 -15.77 11.32
N ASN A 103 -6.84 -16.87 10.64
CA ASN A 103 -6.30 -18.08 11.26
C ASN A 103 -4.77 -18.09 11.26
N ASN A 104 -4.15 -17.54 10.21
CA ASN A 104 -2.70 -17.56 10.05
C ASN A 104 -2.22 -16.40 9.17
N VAL A 105 -1.01 -15.90 9.44
CA VAL A 105 -0.32 -14.89 8.62
C VAL A 105 1.14 -15.30 8.45
N TYR A 106 1.61 -15.40 7.20
CA TYR A 106 2.97 -15.87 6.92
C TYR A 106 3.52 -15.33 5.60
N LEU A 107 4.84 -15.37 5.48
CA LEU A 107 5.57 -14.98 4.28
C LEU A 107 5.51 -16.10 3.24
N ALA A 108 5.24 -15.77 1.98
CA ALA A 108 5.42 -16.66 0.85
C ALA A 108 6.52 -16.14 -0.09
N PRO A 109 7.39 -17.01 -0.64
CA PRO A 109 7.36 -18.47 -0.57
C PRO A 109 8.01 -19.10 0.68
N GLN A 110 8.51 -18.29 1.62
CA GLN A 110 9.36 -18.78 2.73
C GLN A 110 8.60 -19.60 3.78
N ASN A 111 7.27 -19.58 3.78
CA ASN A 111 6.39 -20.18 4.79
C ASN A 111 6.77 -19.78 6.23
N THR A 112 7.30 -18.56 6.39
CA THR A 112 7.73 -18.06 7.70
C THR A 112 6.55 -17.37 8.39
N PRO A 113 6.11 -17.84 9.57
CA PRO A 113 5.00 -17.23 10.27
C PRO A 113 5.33 -15.80 10.71
N LEU A 114 4.33 -14.93 10.70
CA LEU A 114 4.38 -13.59 11.27
C LEU A 114 3.49 -13.52 12.51
N ILE A 115 3.94 -12.76 13.49
CA ILE A 115 3.08 -12.36 14.61
C ILE A 115 2.07 -11.35 14.06
N PHE A 116 0.80 -11.54 14.41
CA PHE A 116 -0.29 -10.65 14.04
C PHE A 116 -1.30 -10.54 15.17
N GLU A 117 -2.08 -9.47 15.14
CA GLU A 117 -3.22 -9.26 16.03
C GLU A 117 -4.45 -8.93 15.19
N GLN A 118 -5.60 -9.48 15.57
CA GLN A 118 -6.88 -9.08 14.98
C GLN A 118 -7.81 -8.60 16.09
N ARG A 119 -8.29 -7.36 15.96
CA ARG A 119 -9.22 -6.74 16.91
C ARG A 119 -10.24 -5.90 16.14
N ASP A 120 -11.52 -6.01 16.50
CA ASP A 120 -12.60 -5.20 15.93
C ASP A 120 -12.61 -5.22 14.38
N GLY A 121 -12.42 -6.40 13.77
CA GLY A 121 -12.37 -6.58 12.31
C GLY A 121 -11.13 -5.98 11.63
N THR A 122 -10.09 -5.66 12.39
CA THR A 122 -8.84 -5.07 11.90
C THR A 122 -7.67 -5.98 12.24
N LEU A 123 -7.03 -6.51 11.21
CA LEU A 123 -5.79 -7.27 11.27
C LEU A 123 -4.60 -6.30 11.25
N ARG A 124 -3.61 -6.50 12.12
CA ARG A 124 -2.34 -5.80 12.15
C ARG A 124 -1.19 -6.79 12.16
N TYR A 125 -0.19 -6.56 11.33
CA TYR A 125 1.06 -7.31 11.38
C TYR A 125 2.23 -6.42 10.95
N LYS A 126 3.45 -6.90 11.22
CA LYS A 126 4.69 -6.22 10.87
C LYS A 126 5.59 -7.12 10.05
N LEU A 127 6.01 -6.65 8.88
CA LEU A 127 7.03 -7.30 8.06
C LEU A 127 8.40 -6.74 8.48
N PRO A 128 9.30 -7.55 9.09
CA PRO A 128 10.56 -7.05 9.62
C PRO A 128 11.49 -6.48 8.55
N LYS A 129 11.47 -7.05 7.35
CA LYS A 129 12.33 -6.64 6.24
C LYS A 129 11.64 -6.90 4.90
N LEU A 130 11.59 -5.87 4.06
CA LEU A 130 11.19 -5.94 2.66
C LEU A 130 12.41 -5.65 1.77
N VAL A 131 12.69 -6.53 0.81
CA VAL A 131 13.68 -6.30 -0.25
C VAL A 131 12.97 -6.52 -1.58
N CYS A 132 12.74 -5.45 -2.34
CA CYS A 132 11.96 -5.44 -3.58
C CYS A 132 10.50 -5.87 -3.40
N HIS A 133 10.22 -7.16 -3.22
CA HIS A 133 8.86 -7.71 -3.20
C HIS A 133 8.71 -8.78 -2.11
N GLN A 134 7.55 -8.79 -1.44
CA GLN A 134 7.18 -9.83 -0.49
C GLN A 134 5.68 -10.10 -0.57
N MET A 135 5.32 -11.39 -0.60
CA MET A 135 3.94 -11.83 -0.39
C MET A 135 3.72 -12.17 1.08
N VAL A 136 2.64 -11.65 1.64
CA VAL A 136 2.12 -12.06 2.95
C VAL A 136 0.78 -12.73 2.72
N VAL A 137 0.72 -14.02 3.04
CA VAL A 137 -0.51 -14.83 2.95
C VAL A 137 -1.26 -14.70 4.27
N ILE A 138 -2.57 -14.53 4.17
CA ILE A 138 -3.49 -14.36 5.30
C ILE A 138 -4.60 -15.38 5.11
N ASP A 139 -4.52 -16.50 5.82
CA ASP A 139 -5.55 -17.55 5.77
C ASP A 139 -6.72 -17.15 6.68
N ILE A 140 -7.94 -17.30 6.16
CA ILE A 140 -9.21 -16.91 6.80
C ILE A 140 -10.22 -18.05 6.87
#